data_AF-A0A554ID23-F1
#
_entry.id   AF-A0A554ID23-F1
#
_cell.length_a   1.000
_cell.length_b   1.000
_cell.length_c   1.000
_cell.angle_alpha   90.00
_cell.angle_beta   90.00
_cell.angle_gamma   90.00
#
_symmetry.space_group_name_H-M   'P 1'
#
loop_
_entity.id
_entity.type
_entity.pdbx_description
1 polymer ?
#
loop_
_entity_poly.entity_id
_entity_poly.type
_entity_poly.pdbx_seq_one_letter_code
_entity_poly.pdbx_strand_id
1 'polypeptide(L)'
;MKSSYLKLPKRELEKRAKSAWNLLNPCRICPRNCGVDRTSEVPGFKRGFCQVGKTLLLSAHHPHFGEERCLVGTGGSGTIFFTSCNLA
;
A
#
# COMPACT_ATOMS: atom_id res chain seq x y z
N MET A 1 -6.82 20.37 -17.33
CA MET A 1 -5.50 19.70 -17.26
C MET A 1 -5.71 18.31 -16.64
N LYS A 2 -5.36 17.21 -17.31
CA LYS A 2 -5.50 15.86 -16.73
C LYS A 2 -4.36 15.58 -15.76
N SER A 3 -4.66 14.99 -14.60
CA SER A 3 -3.69 14.54 -13.61
C SER A 3 -2.64 13.60 -14.22
N SER A 4 -1.41 13.64 -13.72
CA SER A 4 -0.27 12.90 -14.29
C SER A 4 -0.48 11.38 -14.32
N TYR A 5 -1.15 10.81 -13.31
CA TYR A 5 -1.44 9.38 -13.25
C TYR A 5 -2.41 8.91 -14.35
N LEU A 6 -3.31 9.80 -14.83
CA LEU A 6 -4.23 9.49 -15.94
C LEU A 6 -3.52 9.45 -17.31
N LYS A 7 -2.29 9.97 -17.37
CA LYS A 7 -1.45 9.94 -18.58
C LYS A 7 -0.50 8.75 -18.59
N LEU A 8 -0.48 7.93 -17.53
CA LEU A 8 0.45 6.82 -17.43
C LEU A 8 -0.02 5.66 -18.33
N PRO A 9 0.80 5.20 -19.29
CA PRO A 9 0.42 4.06 -20.13
C PRO A 9 0.39 2.77 -19.30
N LYS A 10 -0.52 1.84 -19.65
CA LYS A 10 -0.70 0.56 -18.95
C LYS A 10 0.62 -0.22 -18.77
N ARG A 11 1.46 -0.24 -19.81
CA ARG A 11 2.78 -0.90 -19.78
C ARG A 11 3.70 -0.35 -18.69
N GLU A 12 3.67 0.96 -18.47
CA GLU A 12 4.47 1.60 -17.42
C GLU A 12 3.90 1.26 -16.03
N LEU A 13 2.58 1.22 -15.89
CA LEU A 13 1.93 0.79 -14.64
C LEU A 13 2.30 -0.66 -14.29
N GLU A 14 2.25 -1.57 -15.25
CA GLU A 14 2.64 -2.98 -15.10
C GLU A 14 4.12 -3.12 -14.70
N LYS A 15 5.01 -2.35 -15.35
CA LYS A 15 6.44 -2.33 -15.00
C LYS A 15 6.67 -1.86 -13.56
N ARG A 16 5.96 -0.82 -13.11
CA ARG A 16 6.04 -0.32 -11.73
C ARG A 16 5.49 -1.32 -10.73
N ALA A 17 4.36 -1.96 -11.04
CA ALA A 17 3.78 -3.00 -10.21
C ALA A 17 4.73 -4.19 -10.04
N LYS A 18 5.37 -4.65 -11.12
CA LYS A 18 6.38 -5.71 -11.06
C LYS A 18 7.59 -5.30 -10.21
N SER A 19 8.06 -4.06 -10.37
CA SER A 19 9.18 -3.54 -9.58
C SER A 19 8.83 -3.48 -8.09
N ALA A 20 7.61 -3.04 -7.74
CA ALA A 20 7.13 -3.03 -6.36
C ALA A 20 7.01 -4.43 -5.77
N TRP A 21 6.53 -5.41 -6.54
CA TRP A 21 6.50 -6.82 -6.13
C TRP A 21 7.89 -7.37 -5.81
N ASN A 22 8.90 -7.04 -6.61
CA ASN A 22 10.26 -7.48 -6.37
C ASN A 22 10.86 -6.92 -5.07
N LEU A 23 10.38 -5.77 -4.57
CA LEU A 23 10.83 -5.20 -3.30
C LEU A 23 10.39 -6.00 -2.07
N LEU A 24 9.47 -6.96 -2.23
CA LEU A 24 8.99 -7.80 -1.13
C LEU A 24 9.96 -8.93 -0.77
N ASN A 25 10.99 -9.19 -1.61
CA ASN A 25 11.99 -10.22 -1.36
C ASN A 25 13.37 -9.87 -1.98
N PRO A 26 14.42 -9.65 -1.16
CA PRO A 26 14.39 -9.46 0.27
C PRO A 26 13.76 -8.12 0.64
N CYS A 27 12.84 -8.07 1.60
CA CYS A 27 12.15 -6.84 1.96
C CYS A 27 13.06 -5.84 2.68
N ARG A 28 13.30 -4.69 2.03
CA ARG A 28 14.07 -3.55 2.57
C ARG A 28 13.32 -2.20 2.48
N ILE A 29 11.99 -2.25 2.38
CA ILE A 29 11.13 -1.08 2.15
C ILE A 29 11.17 -0.09 3.34
N CYS A 30 11.34 -0.58 4.57
CA CYS A 30 11.42 0.26 5.77
C CYS A 30 12.86 0.27 6.35
N PRO A 31 13.22 1.29 7.16
CA PRO A 31 14.58 1.44 7.67
C PRO A 31 15.05 0.30 8.59
N ARG A 32 14.16 -0.55 9.13
CA ARG A 32 14.55 -1.74 9.91
C ARG A 32 15.27 -2.81 9.07
N ASN A 33 15.17 -2.74 7.74
CA ASN A 33 15.95 -3.53 6.79
C ASN A 33 15.97 -5.06 7.04
N CYS A 34 14.83 -5.62 7.46
CA CYS A 34 14.74 -7.00 7.97
C CYS A 34 15.06 -8.11 6.95
N GLY A 35 14.98 -7.81 5.64
CA GLY A 35 15.38 -8.74 4.58
C GLY A 35 14.48 -9.96 4.38
N VAL A 36 13.34 -10.07 5.07
CA VAL A 36 12.44 -11.23 4.93
C VAL A 36 11.80 -11.30 3.54
N ASP A 37 11.48 -12.52 3.10
CA ASP A 37 10.74 -12.78 1.87
C ASP A 37 9.23 -12.76 2.11
N ARG A 38 8.54 -11.63 1.87
CA ARG A 38 7.09 -11.54 2.11
C ARG A 38 6.25 -12.33 1.11
N THR A 39 6.85 -12.84 0.03
CA THR A 39 6.10 -13.54 -1.03
C THR A 39 5.85 -15.00 -0.69
N SER A 40 6.66 -15.56 0.23
CA SER A 40 6.57 -16.95 0.67
C SER A 40 5.33 -17.21 1.54
N GLU A 41 4.61 -18.30 1.23
CA GLU A 41 3.42 -18.76 1.96
C GLU A 41 3.68 -20.07 2.73
N VAL A 42 4.96 -20.43 2.91
CA VAL A 42 5.31 -21.69 3.58
C VAL A 42 4.96 -21.67 5.07
N PRO A 43 4.51 -22.80 5.65
CA PRO A 43 4.36 -22.92 7.09
C PRO A 43 5.66 -22.56 7.82
N GLY A 44 5.57 -21.72 8.86
CA GLY A 44 6.73 -21.23 9.60
C GLY A 44 7.43 -20.01 8.98
N PHE A 45 6.83 -19.36 7.97
CA PHE A 45 7.33 -18.10 7.43
C PHE A 45 7.55 -17.06 8.54
N LYS A 46 8.78 -16.52 8.61
CA LYS A 46 9.15 -15.47 9.56
C LYS A 46 8.65 -14.13 9.07
N ARG A 47 7.66 -13.57 9.78
CA ARG A 47 7.33 -12.15 9.64
C ARG A 47 8.52 -11.32 10.08
N GLY A 48 8.84 -10.27 9.31
CA GLY A 48 9.80 -9.26 9.75
C GLY A 48 9.25 -8.49 10.97
N PHE A 49 10.07 -7.61 11.55
CA PHE A 49 9.69 -6.81 12.72
C PHE A 49 8.26 -6.25 12.61
N CYS A 50 7.95 -5.62 11.48
CA CYS A 50 6.67 -4.96 11.24
C CYS A 50 5.43 -5.87 11.22
N GLN A 51 5.58 -7.20 11.35
CA GLN A 51 4.50 -8.19 11.37
C GLN A 51 3.52 -8.19 10.18
N VAL A 52 3.83 -7.44 9.12
CA VAL A 52 3.01 -7.32 7.91
C VAL A 52 3.36 -8.45 6.94
N GLY A 53 2.38 -8.93 6.16
CA GLY A 53 2.58 -9.88 5.05
C GLY A 53 2.74 -9.17 3.70
N LYS A 54 2.34 -9.86 2.62
CA LYS A 54 2.20 -9.29 1.25
C LYS A 54 0.84 -8.62 1.01
N THR A 55 -0.17 -8.97 1.80
CA THR A 55 -1.52 -8.41 1.68
C THR A 55 -1.66 -7.17 2.57
N LEU A 56 -2.24 -6.11 2.02
CA LEU A 56 -2.54 -4.87 2.75
C LEU A 56 -3.62 -5.11 3.80
N LEU A 57 -3.54 -4.37 4.91
CA LEU A 57 -4.53 -4.39 5.97
C LEU A 57 -5.30 -3.07 5.96
N LEU A 58 -6.63 -3.16 5.95
CA LEU A 58 -7.53 -2.00 5.97
C LEU A 58 -8.21 -1.91 7.33
N SER A 59 -8.22 -0.70 7.89
CA SER A 59 -9.00 -0.39 9.09
C SER A 59 -10.46 -0.11 8.76
N ALA A 60 -10.69 0.65 7.69
CA ALA A 60 -12.01 1.09 7.28
C ALA A 60 -12.00 1.65 5.85
N HIS A 61 -13.16 1.66 5.22
CA HIS A 61 -13.42 2.41 3.99
C HIS A 61 -14.83 2.98 4.04
N HIS A 62 -15.00 4.26 3.75
CA HIS A 62 -16.32 4.92 3.77
C HIS A 62 -16.24 6.30 3.10
N PRO A 63 -17.40 6.90 2.74
CA PRO A 63 -17.47 8.33 2.47
C PRO A 63 -17.02 9.11 3.70
N HIS A 64 -16.12 10.07 3.51
CA HIS A 64 -15.59 10.92 4.56
C HIS A 64 -16.02 12.36 4.32
N PHE A 65 -16.60 12.98 5.34
CA PHE A 65 -17.15 14.35 5.28
C PHE A 65 -16.34 15.33 6.13
N GLY A 66 -15.19 14.90 6.66
CA GLY A 66 -14.32 15.71 7.53
C GLY A 66 -13.28 16.55 6.80
N GLU A 67 -13.11 16.37 5.49
CA GLU A 67 -12.19 17.15 4.64
C GLU A 67 -12.72 18.57 4.38
N GLU A 68 -11.89 19.44 3.79
CA GLU A 68 -12.34 20.77 3.37
C GLU A 68 -13.46 20.69 2.32
N ARG A 69 -14.35 21.70 2.31
CA ARG A 69 -15.55 21.73 1.43
C ARG A 69 -15.23 21.52 -0.05
N CYS A 70 -14.06 21.98 -0.52
CA CYS A 70 -13.64 21.80 -1.91
C CYS A 70 -13.24 20.36 -2.26
N LEU A 71 -12.98 19.51 -1.26
CA LEU A 71 -12.57 18.11 -1.42
C LEU A 71 -13.72 17.12 -1.17
N VAL A 72 -14.68 17.46 -0.29
CA VAL A 72 -15.81 16.59 0.10
C VAL A 72 -16.83 16.40 -1.04
N GLY A 73 -17.02 17.41 -1.89
CA GLY A 73 -18.07 17.40 -2.91
C GLY A 73 -19.47 17.20 -2.31
N THR A 74 -20.36 16.51 -3.01
CA THR A 74 -21.74 16.26 -2.56
C THR A 74 -21.94 14.90 -1.89
N GLY A 75 -21.05 13.93 -2.15
CA GLY A 75 -21.18 12.54 -1.69
C GLY A 75 -20.19 12.14 -0.61
N GLY A 76 -19.35 13.07 -0.13
CA GLY A 76 -18.19 12.74 0.71
C GLY A 76 -16.98 12.38 -0.15
N SER A 77 -15.78 12.62 0.39
CA SER A 77 -14.55 12.12 -0.21
C SER A 77 -14.44 10.61 0.02
N GLY A 78 -14.10 9.85 -1.00
CA GLY A 78 -13.87 8.41 -0.84
C GLY A 78 -12.58 8.16 -0.05
N THR A 79 -12.68 7.55 1.13
CA THR A 79 -11.53 7.31 2.01
C THR A 79 -11.30 5.83 2.23
N ILE A 80 -10.02 5.44 2.20
CA ILE A 80 -9.54 4.11 2.55
C ILE A 80 -8.48 4.31 3.65
N PHE A 81 -8.79 3.86 4.85
CA PHE A 81 -7.84 3.88 5.96
C PHE A 81 -7.10 2.56 6.03
N PHE A 82 -5.80 2.62 5.79
CA PHE A 82 -4.89 1.50 6.01
C PHE A 82 -4.58 1.36 7.51
N THR A 83 -4.30 0.13 7.94
CA THR A 83 -3.80 -0.16 9.28
C THR A 83 -2.54 -1.01 9.19
N SER A 84 -1.99 -1.39 10.34
CA SER A 84 -0.71 -2.06 10.55
C SER A 84 0.44 -1.10 10.89
N CYS A 85 1.67 -1.59 10.73
CA CYS A 85 2.88 -1.14 11.40
C CYS A 85 3.03 0.38 11.60
N ASN A 86 2.82 0.82 12.84
CA ASN A 86 3.31 2.09 13.38
C ASN A 86 4.62 1.85 14.14
N LEU A 87 5.49 1.01 13.55
CA LEU A 87 6.75 0.41 14.05
C LEU A 87 6.66 -0.96 14.74
N ALA A 88 5.66 -1.78 14.41
CA ALA A 88 5.70 -3.21 14.73
C ALA A 88 7.11 -3.81 14.61
#